data_AF-A0A963LX67-F1
#
_entry.id   AF-A0A963LX67-F1
#
_cell.length_a   1.000
_cell.length_b   1.000
_cell.length_c   1.000
_cell.angle_alpha   90.00
_cell.angle_beta   90.00
_cell.angle_gamma   90.00
#
_symmetry.space_group_name_H-M   'P 1'
#
loop_
_entity.id
_entity.type
_entity.pdbx_description
1 polymer ?
#
loop_
_entity_poly.entity_id
_entity_poly.type
_entity_poly.pdbx_seq_one_letter_code
_entity_poly.pdbx_strand_id
1 'polypeptide(L)' 'HMVGPDAGEIVQGFAVAMKAGATKAIFDSTIGIHPTAAEEFVTMREPVKQVTAPA' A
#
# COMPACT_ATOMS: atom_id res chain seq x y z
N HIS A 1 -3.72 -4.92 -3.72
CA HIS A 1 -3.70 -6.09 -4.62
C HIS A 1 -2.44 -6.01 -5.45
N MET A 2 -1.78 -7.14 -5.70
CA MET A 2 -0.51 -7.21 -6.41
C MET A 2 -0.51 -8.42 -7.35
N VAL A 3 0.11 -8.27 -8.51
CA VAL A 3 0.53 -9.36 -9.40
C VAL A 3 1.99 -9.09 -9.74
N GLY A 4 2.82 -10.13 -9.63
CA GLY A 4 4.25 -10.04 -9.91
C GLY A 4 5.06 -11.01 -9.04
N PRO A 5 6.39 -11.00 -9.18
CA PRO A 5 7.30 -11.71 -8.28
C PRO A 5 7.05 -11.31 -6.82
N ASP A 6 7.20 -12.27 -5.91
CA ASP A 6 7.12 -12.09 -4.45
C ASP A 6 5.81 -11.49 -3.92
N ALA A 7 4.73 -11.51 -4.74
CA ALA A 7 3.45 -10.91 -4.36
C ALA A 7 2.83 -11.56 -3.11
N GLY A 8 3.05 -12.86 -2.90
CA GLY A 8 2.59 -13.56 -1.69
C GLY A 8 3.28 -13.03 -0.44
N GLU A 9 4.60 -12.92 -0.51
CA GLU A 9 5.50 -12.47 0.56
C GLU A 9 5.22 -11.00 0.94
N ILE A 10 5.11 -10.12 -0.07
CA ILE A 10 4.83 -8.70 0.12
C ILE A 10 3.44 -8.50 0.73
N VAL A 11 2.41 -9.14 0.16
CA VAL A 11 1.03 -8.98 0.63
C VAL A 11 0.82 -9.61 2.01
N GLN A 12 1.54 -10.68 2.35
CA GLN A 12 1.52 -11.27 3.70
C GLN A 12 1.99 -10.29 4.77
N GLY A 13 3.02 -9.48 4.48
CA GLY A 13 3.47 -8.41 5.37
C GLY A 13 2.40 -7.32 5.54
N PHE A 14 1.82 -6.85 4.43
CA PHE A 14 0.75 -5.85 4.48
C PHE A 14 -0.54 -6.37 5.14
N ALA A 15 -0.83 -7.67 5.11
CA ALA A 15 -1.99 -8.24 5.78
C ALA A 15 -1.99 -7.97 7.29
N VAL A 16 -0.82 -7.98 7.93
CA VAL A 16 -0.67 -7.60 9.34
C VAL A 16 -1.02 -6.12 9.55
N ALA A 17 -0.48 -5.23 8.71
CA ALA A 17 -0.78 -3.80 8.78
C ALA A 17 -2.27 -3.52 8.59
N MET A 18 -2.91 -4.17 7.62
CA MET A 18 -4.35 -4.05 7.39
C MET A 18 -5.16 -4.55 8.60
N LYS A 19 -4.75 -5.67 9.22
CA LYS A 19 -5.40 -6.18 10.42
C LYS A 19 -5.26 -5.23 11.62
N ALA A 20 -4.16 -4.48 11.68
CA ALA A 20 -3.91 -3.44 12.68
C ALA A 20 -4.62 -2.09 12.38
N GLY A 21 -5.39 -2.00 11.30
CA GLY A 21 -6.13 -0.79 10.94
C GLY A 21 -5.31 0.23 10.15
N ALA A 22 -4.29 -0.21 9.40
CA ALA A 22 -3.52 0.70 8.56
C ALA A 22 -4.41 1.45 7.56
N THR A 23 -4.23 2.77 7.51
CA THR A 23 -4.88 3.67 6.55
C THR A 23 -3.86 4.13 5.52
N LYS A 24 -4.33 4.77 4.44
CA LYS A 24 -3.44 5.34 3.42
C LYS A 24 -2.40 6.31 3.99
N ALA A 25 -2.77 7.08 5.01
CA ALA A 25 -1.84 8.00 5.69
C ALA A 25 -0.64 7.28 6.34
N ILE A 26 -0.83 6.03 6.82
CA ILE A 26 0.26 5.23 7.38
C ILE A 26 1.20 4.75 6.27
N PHE A 27 0.66 4.36 5.11
CA PHE A 27 1.49 4.00 3.95
C PHE A 27 2.29 5.20 3.46
N ASP A 28 1.68 6.39 3.38
CA ASP A 28 2.35 7.63 2.94
C ASP A 28 3.45 8.12 3.88
N SER A 29 3.35 7.83 5.16
CA SER A 29 4.37 8.18 6.15
C SER A 29 5.44 7.10 6.33
N THR A 30 5.29 5.95 5.67
CA THR A 30 6.25 4.84 5.74
C THR A 30 7.38 5.04 4.72
N ILE A 31 8.63 4.93 5.17
CA ILE A 31 9.80 5.02 4.29
C ILE A 31 9.90 3.75 3.44
N GLY A 32 9.99 3.91 2.12
CA GLY A 32 10.25 2.82 1.19
C GLY A 32 11.66 2.23 1.36
N ILE A 33 11.76 0.92 1.23
CA ILE A 33 13.05 0.22 1.16
C ILE A 33 13.44 0.11 -0.31
N HIS A 34 14.55 0.75 -0.68
CA HIS A 34 15.00 0.83 -2.06
C HIS A 34 16.21 -0.10 -2.33
N PRO A 35 16.24 -0.86 -3.45
CA PRO A 35 15.21 -1.02 -4.47
C PRO A 35 14.29 -2.23 -4.22
N THR A 36 12.97 -2.04 -4.15
CA THR A 36 12.01 -3.16 -4.00
C THR A 36 10.69 -2.92 -4.74
N ALA A 37 10.02 -3.97 -5.20
CA ALA A 37 8.65 -3.85 -5.73
C ALA A 37 7.63 -3.40 -4.65
N ALA A 38 7.93 -3.68 -3.37
CA ALA A 38 7.08 -3.30 -2.26
C ALA A 38 7.08 -1.79 -2.00
N GLU A 39 8.16 -1.07 -2.32
CA GLU A 39 8.28 0.38 -2.07
C GLU A 39 7.20 1.18 -2.83
N GLU A 40 6.73 0.65 -3.97
CA GLU A 40 5.66 1.28 -4.75
C GLU A 40 4.33 1.40 -3.97
N PHE A 41 4.07 0.53 -2.99
CA PHE A 41 2.86 0.63 -2.16
C PHE A 41 2.88 1.83 -1.20
N VAL A 42 4.06 2.33 -0.82
CA VAL A 42 4.21 3.48 0.08
C VAL A 42 4.47 4.79 -0.68
N THR A 43 4.39 4.77 -2.01
CA THR A 43 4.59 5.94 -2.88
C THR A 43 3.39 6.26 -3.78
N MET A 44 2.25 5.56 -3.63
CA MET A 44 1.03 5.79 -4.42
C MET A 44 0.31 7.10 -4.03
N ARG A 45 0.70 8.25 -4.60
CA ARG A 45 0.17 9.57 -4.19
C ARG A 45 -1.21 9.90 -4.74
N GLU A 46 -1.48 9.58 -5.99
CA GLU A 46 -2.68 10.01 -6.70
C GLU A 46 -3.67 8.84 -6.92
N PRO A 47 -4.95 8.98 -6.55
CA PRO A 47 -5.94 7.95 -6.80
C PRO A 47 -6.41 7.96 -8.25
N VAL A 48 -6.56 6.76 -8.84
CA VAL A 48 -7.10 6.59 -10.21
C VAL A 48 -8.56 7.04 -10.33
N LYS A 49 -9.34 6.90 -9.25
CA LYS A 49 -10.72 7.38 -9.17
C LYS A 49 -10.94 8.05 -7.82
N GLN A 50 -11.29 9.33 -7.84
CA GLN A 50 -11.81 9.98 -6.64
C GLN A 50 -13.23 9.48 -6.40
N VAL A 51 -13.43 8.75 -5.31
CA VAL A 51 -14.78 8.47 -4.81
C VAL A 51 -15.15 9.68 -3.96
N THR A 52 -15.98 10.57 -4.51
CA THR A 52 -16.62 11.59 -3.70
C THR A 52 -17.57 10.91 -2.74
N ALA A 53 -17.48 11.22 -1.44
CA ALA A 53 -18.49 10.79 -0.48
C ALA A 53 -19.85 11.36 -0.92
N PRO A 54 -20.96 10.60 -0.84
CA PRO A 54 -22.27 11.19 -1.03
C PRO A 54 -22.46 12.30 0.00
N ALA A 55 -23.03 13.42 -0.45
CA ALA A 55 -23.36 14.57 0.38
C ALA A 55 -24.29 14.21 1.53
#